data_AF-A0A7S2X1Z0-F1
#
_entry.id   AF-A0A7S2X1Z0-F1
#
_cell.length_a   1.000
_cell.length_b   1.000
_cell.length_c   1.000
_cell.angle_alpha   90.00
_cell.angle_beta   90.00
_cell.angle_gamma   90.00
#
_symmetry.space_group_name_H-M   'P 1'
#
loop_
_entity.id
_entity.type
_entity.pdbx_description
1 polymer ?
#
loop_
_entity_poly.entity_id
_entity_poly.type
_entity_poly.pdbx_seq_one_letter_code
_entity_poly.pdbx_strand_id
1 'polypeptide(L)'
;LVGTLVGFWDEAGSNISFTNDILDFVPSLSPDSASTLLREVSEKKSVLSAKLYSELEKRSDGDQEVSAYPNTVKKVFCKVLSALEIGFLLKGGVEDSGLGEAMTLFEKCIPLYHGYDERENTIVDPLVVLISRQVWWESKKGSGNMKRVMHCIMKMLAHFQTGVRISPFNSNMLLSLALLYGHLGVSDLCSECFWKLDIKYIQLETIGGHMLLPYLTSAGNEREASKFCDKLVNFQEDHDRNAGDTFVMTFDQGTYLESIDFNGLRSRLSNSLVRYSVSVERSIVRILQKGVQGLTQLETILEQECRELKTLIEGSPLLEGCDKLHHNMDLSVRPEWAPPQGNGTSAPHGVLTWWDSLKEGNGESSSQSIGNCWWEKVNAANSLTSENACAYRAEYRKSVVARYAQVQAFGCILSTERSGLELHVETMATNLGLALGEGFADLSQLLVERLPEGTAERKLQVLSLSVFVVTSLFFALGGDGGNIAKFEEGLEILGKNFEHVLETVFAPKGVLPSPSEVFFGGAGVLTVSTYVREVVSWSS
;
A
#
# COMPACT_ATOMS: atom_id res chain seq x y z
N LEU A 1 3.16 10.11 -38.15
CA LEU A 1 2.81 9.88 -36.73
C LEU A 1 2.75 11.19 -35.94
N VAL A 2 3.86 11.93 -35.78
CA VAL A 2 3.88 13.21 -35.02
C VAL A 2 2.78 14.18 -35.49
N GLY A 3 2.69 14.48 -36.79
CA GLY A 3 1.64 15.36 -37.31
C GLY A 3 0.20 14.85 -37.08
N THR A 4 0.01 13.52 -37.03
CA THR A 4 -1.28 12.91 -36.69
C THR A 4 -1.62 13.12 -35.22
N LEU A 5 -0.65 12.95 -34.32
CA LEU A 5 -0.83 13.19 -32.88
C LEU A 5 -1.09 14.67 -32.58
N VAL A 6 -0.41 15.57 -33.28
CA VAL A 6 -0.64 17.02 -33.16
C VAL A 6 -2.02 17.41 -33.71
N GLY A 7 -2.44 16.85 -34.84
CA GLY A 7 -3.79 17.04 -35.37
C GLY A 7 -4.87 16.50 -34.41
N PHE A 8 -4.64 15.31 -33.84
CA PHE A 8 -5.52 14.73 -32.84
C PHE A 8 -5.58 15.60 -31.56
N TRP A 9 -4.47 16.19 -31.12
CA TRP A 9 -4.46 17.15 -30.02
C TRP A 9 -5.23 18.43 -30.35
N ASP A 10 -5.13 18.93 -31.58
CA ASP A 10 -5.89 20.11 -32.00
C ASP A 10 -7.40 19.85 -31.97
N GLU A 11 -7.85 18.64 -32.31
CA GLU A 11 -9.26 18.27 -32.32
C GLU A 11 -9.79 17.86 -30.94
N ALA A 12 -9.07 16.97 -30.25
CA ALA A 12 -9.53 16.28 -29.04
C ALA A 12 -8.81 16.72 -27.76
N GLY A 13 -7.76 17.55 -27.82
CA GLY A 13 -6.99 17.98 -26.64
C GLY A 13 -7.79 18.80 -25.62
N SER A 14 -9.01 19.20 -25.94
CA SER A 14 -9.93 19.79 -24.96
C SER A 14 -10.71 18.76 -24.13
N ASN A 15 -10.64 17.48 -24.46
CA ASN A 15 -11.28 16.39 -23.74
C ASN A 15 -10.35 15.88 -22.63
N ILE A 16 -10.90 15.59 -21.46
CA ILE A 16 -10.12 15.09 -20.32
C ILE A 16 -9.56 13.68 -20.55
N SER A 17 -10.17 12.89 -21.46
CA SER A 17 -9.70 11.55 -21.82
C SER A 17 -8.48 11.54 -22.73
N PHE A 18 -8.20 12.67 -23.38
CA PHE A 18 -7.22 12.75 -24.46
C PHE A 18 -5.83 12.25 -24.03
N THR A 19 -5.40 12.58 -22.82
CA THR A 19 -4.08 12.16 -22.33
C THR A 19 -3.99 10.64 -22.24
N ASN A 20 -5.04 9.97 -21.77
CA ASN A 20 -5.09 8.49 -21.76
C ASN A 20 -5.05 7.92 -23.17
N ASP A 21 -5.76 8.55 -24.12
CA ASP A 21 -5.77 8.12 -25.52
C ASP A 21 -4.38 8.24 -26.17
N ILE A 22 -3.55 9.19 -25.72
CA ILE A 22 -2.18 9.39 -26.21
C ILE A 22 -1.16 8.49 -25.52
N LEU A 23 -1.38 8.10 -24.26
CA LEU A 23 -0.43 7.29 -23.48
C LEU A 23 -0.04 5.99 -24.21
N ASP A 24 -0.96 5.37 -24.95
CA ASP A 24 -0.67 4.14 -25.71
C ASP A 24 0.29 4.36 -26.88
N PHE A 25 0.36 5.58 -27.43
CA PHE A 25 1.18 5.90 -28.60
C PHE A 25 2.54 6.48 -28.24
N VAL A 26 2.67 7.11 -27.07
CA VAL A 26 3.92 7.75 -26.62
C VAL A 26 5.11 6.78 -26.59
N PRO A 27 5.00 5.53 -26.06
CA PRO A 27 6.10 4.56 -26.08
C PRO A 27 6.56 4.15 -27.48
N SER A 28 5.72 4.35 -28.50
CA SER A 28 6.03 4.00 -29.90
C SER A 28 6.80 5.09 -30.65
N LEU A 29 7.04 6.25 -30.03
CA LEU A 29 7.75 7.37 -30.66
C LEU A 29 9.26 7.20 -30.58
N SER A 30 9.96 7.49 -31.68
CA SER A 30 11.42 7.66 -31.64
C SER A 30 11.79 8.92 -30.83
N PRO A 31 13.00 9.00 -30.25
CA PRO A 31 13.45 10.20 -29.50
C PRO A 31 13.33 11.51 -30.29
N ASP A 32 13.63 11.48 -31.59
CA ASP A 32 13.49 12.64 -32.48
C ASP A 32 12.03 13.02 -32.70
N SER A 33 11.15 12.02 -32.84
CA SER A 33 9.70 12.22 -32.99
C SER A 33 9.08 12.77 -31.71
N ALA A 34 9.49 12.27 -30.55
CA ALA A 34 9.10 12.77 -29.24
C ALA A 34 9.53 14.23 -29.04
N SER A 35 10.78 14.56 -29.39
CA SER A 35 11.30 15.94 -29.32
C SER A 35 10.55 16.88 -30.25
N THR A 36 10.18 16.41 -31.45
CA THR A 36 9.40 17.19 -32.42
C THR A 36 7.97 17.44 -31.92
N LEU A 37 7.30 16.40 -31.41
CA LEU A 37 5.97 16.50 -30.81
C LEU A 37 5.96 17.48 -29.64
N LEU A 38 6.93 17.36 -28.74
CA LEU A 38 7.09 18.22 -27.59
C LEU A 38 7.27 19.70 -27.99
N ARG A 39 8.09 19.97 -29.02
CA ARG A 39 8.31 21.33 -29.53
C ARG A 39 7.02 21.94 -30.08
N GLU A 40 6.32 21.23 -30.96
CA GLU A 40 5.07 21.73 -31.57
C GLU A 40 3.96 21.96 -30.54
N VAL A 41 3.80 21.04 -29.59
CA VAL A 41 2.82 21.18 -28.49
C VAL A 41 3.21 22.32 -27.55
N SER A 42 4.50 22.51 -27.25
CA SER A 42 4.97 23.59 -26.37
C SER A 42 4.79 24.98 -26.99
N GLU A 43 5.07 25.13 -28.29
CA GLU A 43 4.84 26.37 -29.04
C GLU A 43 3.35 26.76 -28.97
N LYS A 44 2.44 25.82 -29.27
CA LYS A 44 0.99 26.06 -29.19
C LYS A 44 0.51 26.28 -27.76
N LYS A 45 1.04 25.56 -26.78
CA LYS A 45 0.74 25.74 -25.35
C LYS A 45 1.02 27.17 -24.92
N SER A 46 2.16 27.75 -25.29
CA SER A 46 2.53 29.11 -24.88
C SER A 46 1.47 30.16 -25.28
N VAL A 47 0.93 30.03 -26.50
CA VAL A 47 -0.14 30.89 -27.02
C VAL A 47 -1.45 30.67 -26.27
N LEU A 48 -1.80 29.41 -25.98
CA LEU A 48 -2.99 29.05 -25.24
C LEU A 48 -2.94 29.48 -23.76
N SER A 49 -1.79 29.32 -23.09
CA SER A 49 -1.56 29.78 -21.72
C SER A 49 -1.72 31.29 -21.62
N ALA A 50 -1.13 32.07 -22.55
CA ALA A 50 -1.29 33.52 -22.57
C ALA A 50 -2.76 33.95 -22.74
N LYS A 51 -3.50 33.26 -23.63
CA LYS A 51 -4.94 33.48 -23.82
C LYS A 51 -5.73 33.13 -22.55
N LEU A 52 -5.40 32.03 -21.89
CA LEU A 52 -6.05 31.60 -20.67
C LEU A 52 -5.85 32.59 -19.53
N TYR A 53 -4.60 33.02 -19.29
CA TYR A 53 -4.30 33.99 -18.23
C TYR A 53 -4.99 35.34 -18.46
N SER A 54 -5.02 35.83 -19.70
CA SER A 54 -5.74 37.07 -20.01
C SER A 54 -7.24 36.97 -19.72
N GLU A 55 -7.87 35.83 -19.98
CA GLU A 55 -9.30 35.62 -19.68
C GLU A 55 -9.58 35.43 -18.18
N LEU A 56 -8.65 34.84 -17.43
CA LEU A 56 -8.76 34.71 -15.98
C LEU A 56 -8.60 36.08 -15.28
N GLU A 57 -7.64 36.91 -15.72
CA GLU A 57 -7.37 38.24 -15.15
C GLU A 57 -8.50 39.25 -15.41
N LYS A 58 -9.14 39.21 -16.58
CA LYS A 58 -10.31 40.07 -16.86
C LYS A 58 -11.48 39.87 -15.90
N ARG A 59 -11.55 38.72 -15.23
CA ARG A 59 -12.66 38.35 -14.33
C ARG A 59 -12.35 38.50 -12.85
N SER A 60 -11.08 38.64 -12.45
CA SER A 60 -10.73 38.92 -11.05
C SER A 60 -11.10 40.35 -10.62
N ASP A 61 -11.29 41.27 -11.57
CA ASP A 61 -11.55 42.69 -11.31
C ASP A 61 -13.06 43.06 -11.26
N GLY A 62 -13.98 42.08 -11.38
CA GLY A 62 -15.42 42.34 -11.42
C GLY A 62 -16.23 41.44 -10.47
N ASP A 63 -16.97 42.06 -9.54
CA ASP A 63 -17.96 41.49 -8.60
C ASP A 63 -19.18 40.80 -9.26
N GLN A 64 -19.06 40.34 -10.51
CA GLN A 64 -20.14 39.62 -11.17
C GLN A 64 -20.22 38.20 -10.64
N GLU A 65 -21.41 37.84 -10.12
CA GLU A 65 -21.77 36.48 -9.72
C GLU A 65 -21.19 35.45 -10.68
N VAL A 66 -20.46 34.49 -10.11
CA VAL A 66 -19.70 33.43 -10.79
C VAL A 66 -20.67 32.42 -11.43
N SER A 67 -21.49 32.87 -12.38
CA SER A 67 -22.31 31.96 -13.17
C SER A 67 -21.44 31.39 -14.29
N ALA A 68 -21.05 30.12 -14.11
CA ALA A 68 -20.43 29.21 -15.07
C ALA A 68 -19.38 29.80 -16.03
N TYR A 69 -18.10 29.44 -15.85
CA TYR A 69 -17.05 29.75 -16.82
C TYR A 69 -17.44 29.30 -18.24
N PRO A 70 -17.22 30.14 -19.28
CA PRO A 70 -17.55 29.79 -20.65
C PRO A 70 -16.86 28.48 -21.05
N ASN A 71 -17.57 27.62 -21.79
CA ASN A 71 -17.00 26.38 -22.33
C ASN A 71 -15.69 26.60 -23.09
N THR A 72 -15.49 27.79 -23.68
CA THR A 72 -14.24 28.19 -24.32
C THR A 72 -13.05 28.21 -23.36
N VAL A 73 -13.22 28.73 -22.13
CA VAL A 73 -12.15 28.75 -21.12
C VAL A 73 -11.82 27.33 -20.67
N LYS A 74 -12.84 26.50 -20.43
CA LYS A 74 -12.66 25.08 -20.06
C LYS A 74 -11.90 24.31 -21.14
N LYS A 75 -12.26 24.50 -22.42
CA LYS A 75 -11.56 23.85 -23.56
C LYS A 75 -10.10 24.28 -23.68
N VAL A 76 -9.81 25.57 -23.50
CA VAL A 76 -8.43 26.08 -23.53
C VAL A 76 -7.64 25.53 -22.34
N PHE A 77 -8.23 25.50 -21.15
CA PHE A 77 -7.64 24.91 -19.96
C PHE A 77 -7.25 23.44 -20.19
N CYS A 78 -8.19 22.61 -20.68
CA CYS A 78 -7.91 21.19 -20.94
C CYS A 78 -6.78 20.99 -21.97
N LYS A 79 -6.67 21.87 -22.98
CA LYS A 79 -5.56 21.84 -23.94
C LYS A 79 -4.22 22.21 -23.30
N VAL A 80 -4.20 23.21 -22.41
CA VAL A 80 -2.98 23.57 -21.67
C VAL A 80 -2.58 22.43 -20.72
N LEU A 81 -3.54 21.85 -20.01
CA LEU A 81 -3.32 20.70 -19.12
C LEU A 81 -2.74 19.50 -19.88
N SER A 82 -3.38 19.07 -20.98
CA SER A 82 -2.87 17.95 -21.79
C SER A 82 -1.47 18.23 -22.35
N ALA A 83 -1.16 19.48 -22.72
CA ALA A 83 0.19 19.86 -23.13
C ALA A 83 1.21 19.78 -21.99
N LEU A 84 0.83 20.14 -20.75
CA LEU A 84 1.69 19.97 -19.58
C LEU A 84 1.92 18.48 -19.26
N GLU A 85 0.88 17.65 -19.39
CA GLU A 85 0.98 16.20 -19.20
C GLU A 85 1.87 15.54 -20.26
N ILE A 86 1.70 15.86 -21.54
CA ILE A 86 2.59 15.42 -22.62
C ILE A 86 4.03 15.88 -22.35
N GLY A 87 4.20 17.14 -21.93
CA GLY A 87 5.51 17.69 -21.58
C GLY A 87 6.19 16.91 -20.47
N PHE A 88 5.45 16.55 -19.43
CA PHE A 88 5.93 15.73 -18.33
C PHE A 88 6.29 14.30 -18.78
N LEU A 89 5.41 13.67 -19.56
CA LEU A 89 5.59 12.32 -20.11
C LEU A 89 6.85 12.20 -20.98
N LEU A 90 7.03 13.12 -21.93
CA LEU A 90 8.11 13.03 -22.92
C LEU A 90 9.48 13.44 -22.37
N LYS A 91 9.53 14.40 -21.43
CA LYS A 91 10.80 14.86 -20.85
C LYS A 91 11.31 13.96 -19.74
N GLY A 92 10.55 12.94 -19.32
CA GLY A 92 10.88 12.13 -18.14
C GLY A 92 11.21 13.01 -16.93
N GLY A 93 10.47 14.11 -16.77
CA GLY A 93 10.70 15.13 -15.74
C GLY A 93 12.10 15.77 -15.66
N VAL A 94 12.96 15.68 -16.68
CA VAL A 94 14.27 16.37 -16.72
C VAL A 94 14.11 17.84 -17.14
N GLU A 95 14.78 18.74 -16.40
CA GLU A 95 14.83 20.22 -16.51
C GLU A 95 13.50 20.99 -16.72
N ASP A 96 13.15 21.81 -15.72
CA ASP A 96 11.99 22.70 -15.67
C ASP A 96 10.70 22.08 -16.25
N SER A 97 10.17 21.08 -15.52
CA SER A 97 9.02 20.25 -15.90
C SER A 97 7.69 21.01 -16.02
N GLY A 98 7.71 22.34 -15.97
CA GLY A 98 6.53 23.16 -15.93
C GLY A 98 5.86 23.17 -14.55
N LEU A 99 6.54 22.73 -13.48
CA LEU A 99 5.98 22.73 -12.12
C LEU A 99 5.59 24.12 -11.65
N GLY A 100 6.44 25.13 -11.88
CA GLY A 100 6.10 26.52 -11.55
C GLY A 100 4.88 27.01 -12.33
N GLU A 101 4.77 26.65 -13.62
CA GLU A 101 3.61 26.98 -14.45
C GLU A 101 2.35 26.26 -13.96
N ALA A 102 2.44 24.96 -13.64
CA ALA A 102 1.31 24.17 -13.15
C ALA A 102 0.80 24.68 -11.79
N MET A 103 1.70 25.06 -10.87
CA MET A 103 1.34 25.66 -9.58
C MET A 103 0.69 27.03 -9.78
N THR A 104 1.26 27.89 -10.63
CA THR A 104 0.69 29.21 -10.95
C THR A 104 -0.69 29.08 -11.58
N LEU A 105 -0.84 28.11 -12.50
CA LEU A 105 -2.11 27.80 -13.14
C LEU A 105 -3.12 27.30 -12.11
N PHE A 106 -2.71 26.46 -11.16
CA PHE A 106 -3.59 25.96 -10.10
C PHE A 106 -4.14 27.11 -9.25
N GLU A 107 -3.27 28.00 -8.77
CA GLU A 107 -3.65 29.17 -7.97
C GLU A 107 -4.62 30.09 -8.71
N LYS A 108 -4.34 30.41 -9.98
CA LYS A 108 -5.22 31.25 -10.81
C LYS A 108 -6.55 30.58 -11.17
N CYS A 109 -6.61 29.26 -11.10
CA CYS A 109 -7.78 28.45 -11.41
C CYS A 109 -8.62 28.09 -10.18
N ILE A 110 -8.22 28.43 -8.95
CA ILE A 110 -9.04 28.21 -7.74
C ILE A 110 -10.46 28.83 -7.86
N PRO A 111 -10.64 30.02 -8.45
CA PRO A 111 -11.99 30.56 -8.65
C PRO A 111 -12.86 29.75 -9.62
N LEU A 112 -12.26 28.92 -10.50
CA LEU A 112 -13.00 28.02 -11.42
C LEU A 112 -13.84 26.98 -10.69
N TYR A 113 -13.55 26.72 -9.42
CA TYR A 113 -14.26 25.74 -8.62
C TYR A 113 -15.59 26.27 -8.05
N HIS A 114 -15.79 27.59 -8.00
CA HIS A 114 -17.03 28.14 -7.46
C HIS A 114 -18.24 27.74 -8.32
N GLY A 115 -19.26 27.17 -7.67
CA GLY A 115 -20.51 26.76 -8.29
C GLY A 115 -20.51 25.33 -8.87
N TYR A 116 -19.44 24.56 -8.70
CA TYR A 116 -19.45 23.12 -8.99
C TYR A 116 -20.15 22.34 -7.87
N ASP A 117 -20.85 21.26 -8.25
CA ASP A 117 -21.32 20.27 -7.28
C ASP A 117 -20.11 19.60 -6.64
N GLU A 118 -20.10 19.52 -5.31
CA GLU A 118 -19.05 18.86 -4.53
C GLU A 118 -18.81 17.41 -4.98
N ARG A 119 -19.84 16.75 -5.53
CA ARG A 119 -19.80 15.35 -6.02
C ARG A 119 -19.22 15.21 -7.42
N GLU A 120 -19.07 16.30 -8.17
CA GLU A 120 -18.49 16.28 -9.51
C GLU A 120 -17.00 16.58 -9.44
N ASN A 121 -16.19 15.76 -10.11
CA ASN A 121 -14.79 16.10 -10.31
C ASN A 121 -14.69 17.38 -11.13
N THR A 122 -13.85 18.30 -10.67
CA THR A 122 -13.67 19.56 -11.37
C THR A 122 -12.68 19.42 -12.52
N ILE A 123 -12.71 20.38 -13.44
CA ILE A 123 -11.75 20.41 -14.55
C ILE A 123 -10.31 20.61 -14.06
N VAL A 124 -10.12 21.18 -12.87
CA VAL A 124 -8.79 21.53 -12.33
C VAL A 124 -8.22 20.39 -11.48
N ASP A 125 -9.04 19.41 -11.06
CA ASP A 125 -8.62 18.28 -10.25
C ASP A 125 -7.39 17.52 -10.79
N PRO A 126 -7.27 17.23 -12.11
CA PRO A 126 -6.08 16.56 -12.65
C PRO A 126 -4.78 17.36 -12.44
N LEU A 127 -4.87 18.68 -12.32
CA LEU A 127 -3.70 19.55 -12.10
C LEU A 127 -3.04 19.28 -10.73
N VAL A 128 -3.84 18.96 -9.70
CA VAL A 128 -3.31 18.59 -8.37
C VAL A 128 -2.51 17.30 -8.46
N VAL A 129 -3.03 16.32 -9.22
CA VAL A 129 -2.35 15.04 -9.45
C VAL A 129 -1.06 15.25 -10.24
N LEU A 130 -1.09 16.09 -11.28
CA LEU A 130 0.08 16.43 -12.09
C LEU A 130 1.17 17.14 -11.27
N ILE A 131 0.80 18.16 -10.48
CA ILE A 131 1.73 18.85 -9.58
C ILE A 131 2.39 17.85 -8.63
N SER A 132 1.59 16.96 -8.04
CA SER A 132 2.09 15.97 -7.09
C SER A 132 3.05 14.97 -7.75
N ARG A 133 2.76 14.52 -8.98
CA ARG A 133 3.67 13.70 -9.80
C ARG A 133 4.99 14.41 -10.08
N GLN A 134 4.94 15.70 -10.46
CA GLN A 134 6.13 16.49 -10.73
C GLN A 134 6.97 16.74 -9.47
N VAL A 135 6.33 17.04 -8.33
CA VAL A 135 7.00 17.18 -7.03
C VAL A 135 7.68 15.88 -6.60
N TRP A 136 7.03 14.73 -6.85
CA TRP A 136 7.65 13.44 -6.62
C TRP A 136 8.88 13.22 -7.50
N TRP A 137 8.81 13.57 -8.78
CA TRP A 137 9.95 13.44 -9.68
C TRP A 137 11.14 14.32 -9.25
N GLU A 138 10.87 15.52 -8.75
CA GLU A 138 11.88 16.38 -8.13
C GLU A 138 12.53 15.75 -6.89
N SER A 139 11.86 14.82 -6.20
CA SER A 139 12.47 14.07 -5.10
C SER A 139 13.55 13.09 -5.60
N LYS A 140 13.31 12.45 -6.76
CA LYS A 140 14.23 11.47 -7.36
C LYS A 140 15.53 12.09 -7.88
N LYS A 141 15.49 13.35 -8.36
CA LYS A 141 16.69 14.08 -8.83
C LYS A 141 17.76 14.30 -7.75
N GLY A 142 17.40 14.19 -6.48
CA GLY A 142 18.31 14.32 -5.34
C GLY A 142 18.31 13.09 -4.44
N SER A 143 18.15 11.91 -5.05
CA SER A 143 18.12 10.61 -4.39
C SER A 143 19.21 10.46 -3.33
N GLY A 144 18.85 10.00 -2.14
CA GLY A 144 19.73 9.91 -0.96
C GLY A 144 19.65 11.09 0.03
N ASN A 145 19.03 12.23 -0.33
CA ASN A 145 18.78 13.32 0.63
C ASN A 145 17.36 13.21 1.23
N MET A 146 17.25 12.52 2.37
CA MET A 146 15.97 12.32 3.08
C MET A 146 15.24 13.63 3.41
N LYS A 147 15.95 14.74 3.66
CA LYS A 147 15.32 16.04 3.91
C LYS A 147 14.57 16.56 2.68
N ARG A 148 15.14 16.35 1.48
CA ARG A 148 14.49 16.72 0.21
C ARG A 148 13.27 15.84 -0.06
N VAL A 149 13.40 14.53 0.14
CA VAL A 149 12.28 13.58 -0.01
C VAL A 149 11.13 13.97 0.92
N MET A 150 11.42 14.24 2.19
CA MET A 150 10.43 14.70 3.17
C MET A 150 9.77 16.01 2.72
N HIS A 151 10.56 16.98 2.26
CA HIS A 151 10.03 18.26 1.76
C HIS A 151 9.07 18.06 0.57
N CYS A 152 9.39 17.15 -0.35
CA CYS A 152 8.51 16.81 -1.46
C CYS A 152 7.21 16.15 -0.98
N ILE A 153 7.29 15.21 -0.03
CA ILE A 153 6.11 14.55 0.57
C ILE A 153 5.20 15.58 1.25
N MET A 154 5.77 16.52 2.02
CA MET A 154 5.01 17.58 2.68
C MET A 154 4.33 18.52 1.67
N LYS A 155 5.01 18.84 0.55
CA LYS A 155 4.41 19.61 -0.54
C LYS A 155 3.24 18.87 -1.20
N MET A 156 3.42 17.59 -1.53
CA MET A 156 2.35 16.76 -2.11
C MET A 156 1.14 16.71 -1.17
N LEU A 157 1.37 16.49 0.13
CA LEU A 157 0.33 16.47 1.15
C LEU A 157 -0.44 17.80 1.21
N ALA A 158 0.25 18.94 1.20
CA ALA A 158 -0.39 20.26 1.17
C ALA A 158 -1.24 20.49 -0.09
N HIS A 159 -0.75 20.08 -1.26
CA HIS A 159 -1.50 20.19 -2.52
C HIS A 159 -2.74 19.29 -2.54
N PHE A 160 -2.61 18.03 -2.13
CA PHE A 160 -3.76 17.13 -2.07
C PHE A 160 -4.78 17.57 -1.01
N GLN A 161 -4.35 18.05 0.17
CA GLN A 161 -5.26 18.59 1.17
C GLN A 161 -6.02 19.81 0.64
N THR A 162 -5.33 20.69 -0.08
CA THR A 162 -5.96 21.85 -0.73
C THR A 162 -6.95 21.38 -1.79
N GLY A 163 -6.57 20.42 -2.64
CA GLY A 163 -7.44 19.81 -3.63
C GLY A 163 -8.70 19.19 -3.03
N VAL A 164 -8.57 18.38 -1.97
CA VAL A 164 -9.72 17.74 -1.29
C VAL A 164 -10.59 18.75 -0.53
N ARG A 165 -10.05 19.88 -0.08
CA ARG A 165 -10.91 20.95 0.48
C ARG A 165 -11.84 21.55 -0.57
N ILE A 166 -11.41 21.54 -1.83
CA ILE A 166 -12.16 22.13 -2.94
C ILE A 166 -13.03 21.08 -3.66
N SER A 167 -12.50 19.87 -3.86
CA SER A 167 -13.16 18.71 -4.48
C SER A 167 -13.18 17.54 -3.48
N PRO A 168 -14.11 17.57 -2.50
CA PRO A 168 -14.06 16.69 -1.32
C PRO A 168 -14.30 15.21 -1.62
N PHE A 169 -14.87 14.87 -2.77
CA PHE A 169 -15.18 13.50 -3.19
C PHE A 169 -14.27 12.98 -4.32
N ASN A 170 -13.21 13.71 -4.68
CA ASN A 170 -12.27 13.25 -5.70
C ASN A 170 -11.52 11.99 -5.22
N SER A 171 -11.78 10.86 -5.88
CA SER A 171 -11.23 9.57 -5.47
C SER A 171 -9.71 9.48 -5.57
N ASN A 172 -9.13 10.01 -6.65
CA ASN A 172 -7.68 9.99 -6.87
C ASN A 172 -6.94 10.77 -5.78
N MET A 173 -7.46 11.93 -5.38
CA MET A 173 -6.86 12.73 -4.31
C MET A 173 -7.01 12.07 -2.94
N LEU A 174 -8.19 11.51 -2.63
CA LEU A 174 -8.43 10.82 -1.36
C LEU A 174 -7.59 9.54 -1.22
N LEU A 175 -7.48 8.73 -2.27
CA LEU A 175 -6.61 7.55 -2.29
C LEU A 175 -5.13 7.94 -2.15
N SER A 176 -4.70 9.02 -2.82
CA SER A 176 -3.35 9.57 -2.70
C SER A 176 -3.05 10.07 -1.28
N LEU A 177 -4.00 10.78 -0.65
CA LEU A 177 -3.88 11.20 0.75
C LEU A 177 -3.84 10.01 1.70
N ALA A 178 -4.70 9.02 1.51
CA ALA A 178 -4.71 7.82 2.33
C ALA A 178 -3.34 7.13 2.30
N LEU A 179 -2.72 6.99 1.12
CA LEU A 179 -1.38 6.45 0.97
C LEU A 179 -0.32 7.32 1.64
N LEU A 180 -0.34 8.64 1.44
CA LEU A 180 0.63 9.54 2.09
C LEU A 180 0.53 9.48 3.61
N TYR A 181 -0.68 9.53 4.17
CA TYR A 181 -0.89 9.37 5.61
C TYR A 181 -0.44 8.00 6.10
N GLY A 182 -0.72 6.94 5.34
CA GLY A 182 -0.27 5.58 5.64
C GLY A 182 1.26 5.47 5.69
N HIS A 183 1.96 6.03 4.70
CA HIS A 183 3.43 6.08 4.67
C HIS A 183 4.02 6.95 5.78
N LEU A 184 3.29 7.97 6.22
CA LEU A 184 3.62 8.79 7.39
C LEU A 184 3.20 8.15 8.72
N GLY A 185 2.61 6.94 8.72
CA GLY A 185 2.19 6.25 9.95
C GLY A 185 0.96 6.87 10.64
N VAL A 186 0.27 7.82 10.00
CA VAL A 186 -0.94 8.46 10.56
C VAL A 186 -2.18 7.66 10.16
N SER A 187 -2.34 6.49 10.79
CA SER A 187 -3.35 5.49 10.42
C SER A 187 -4.79 5.99 10.57
N ASP A 188 -5.07 6.86 11.55
CA ASP A 188 -6.42 7.43 11.73
C ASP A 188 -6.83 8.30 10.53
N LEU A 189 -5.97 9.23 10.09
CA LEU A 189 -6.24 10.08 8.91
C LEU A 189 -6.24 9.27 7.60
N CYS A 190 -5.39 8.24 7.52
CA CYS A 190 -5.41 7.26 6.43
C CYS A 190 -6.80 6.61 6.32
N SER A 191 -7.31 6.09 7.44
CA SER A 191 -8.62 5.45 7.51
C SER A 191 -9.77 6.43 7.23
N GLU A 192 -9.70 7.67 7.72
CA GLU A 192 -10.71 8.71 7.47
C GLU A 192 -10.84 9.01 5.98
N CYS A 193 -9.71 9.21 5.29
CA CYS A 193 -9.69 9.43 3.84
C CYS A 193 -10.24 8.23 3.07
N PHE A 194 -9.85 7.01 3.49
CA PHE A 194 -10.30 5.77 2.85
C PHE A 194 -11.81 5.55 3.02
N TRP A 195 -12.36 5.73 4.24
CA TRP A 195 -13.78 5.53 4.48
C TRP A 195 -14.67 6.61 3.88
N LYS A 196 -14.13 7.83 3.67
CA LYS A 196 -14.84 8.89 2.95
C LYS A 196 -15.20 8.51 1.50
N LEU A 197 -14.47 7.56 0.92
CA LEU A 197 -14.75 7.03 -0.42
C LEU A 197 -15.95 6.07 -0.49
N ASP A 198 -16.53 5.71 0.66
CA ASP A 198 -17.65 4.77 0.75
C ASP A 198 -17.36 3.41 0.07
N ILE A 199 -16.10 2.95 0.18
CA ILE A 199 -15.62 1.67 -0.37
C ILE A 199 -16.35 0.51 0.32
N LYS A 200 -17.04 -0.32 -0.48
CA LYS A 200 -17.90 -1.41 0.00
C LYS A 200 -17.65 -2.73 -0.72
N TYR A 201 -17.89 -3.84 -0.01
CA TYR A 201 -17.97 -5.20 -0.56
C TYR A 201 -16.76 -5.56 -1.44
N ILE A 202 -16.98 -5.81 -2.73
CA ILE A 202 -15.93 -6.17 -3.69
C ILE A 202 -14.82 -5.13 -3.77
N GLN A 203 -15.12 -3.84 -3.60
CA GLN A 203 -14.10 -2.79 -3.59
C GLN A 203 -13.21 -2.88 -2.35
N LEU A 204 -13.74 -3.37 -1.22
CA LEU A 204 -12.95 -3.58 -0.02
C LEU A 204 -11.94 -4.72 -0.22
N GLU A 205 -12.32 -5.75 -0.98
CA GLU A 205 -11.42 -6.82 -1.38
C GLU A 205 -10.38 -6.37 -2.40
N THR A 206 -10.78 -5.63 -3.43
CA THR A 206 -9.88 -5.25 -4.53
C THR A 206 -8.97 -4.07 -4.17
N ILE A 207 -9.44 -3.10 -3.40
CA ILE A 207 -8.70 -1.86 -3.06
C ILE A 207 -8.22 -1.91 -1.60
N GLY A 208 -9.10 -2.27 -0.67
CA GLY A 208 -8.83 -2.16 0.77
C GLY A 208 -7.63 -2.98 1.25
N GLY A 209 -7.49 -4.21 0.73
CA GLY A 209 -6.42 -5.13 1.13
C GLY A 209 -5.00 -4.63 0.88
N HIS A 210 -4.80 -3.73 -0.09
CA HIS A 210 -3.48 -3.15 -0.40
C HIS A 210 -3.38 -1.64 -0.14
N MET A 211 -4.50 -0.96 0.13
CA MET A 211 -4.53 0.49 0.36
C MET A 211 -4.70 0.90 1.82
N LEU A 212 -5.34 0.07 2.66
CA LEU A 212 -5.67 0.44 4.04
C LEU A 212 -5.14 -0.55 5.08
N LEU A 213 -5.51 -1.83 4.96
CA LEU A 213 -5.08 -2.89 5.89
C LEU A 213 -3.58 -2.87 6.22
N PRO A 214 -2.65 -2.68 5.25
CA PRO A 214 -1.21 -2.67 5.50
C PRO A 214 -0.81 -1.62 6.53
N TYR A 215 -1.41 -0.44 6.42
CA TYR A 215 -1.07 0.72 7.23
C TYR A 215 -1.72 0.65 8.61
N LEU A 216 -2.89 0.03 8.71
CA LEU A 216 -3.56 -0.21 9.99
C LEU A 216 -2.77 -1.21 10.84
N THR A 217 -2.33 -2.32 10.25
CA THR A 217 -1.56 -3.35 10.97
C THR A 217 -0.14 -2.87 11.28
N SER A 218 0.51 -2.18 10.33
CA SER A 218 1.82 -1.52 10.52
C SER A 218 1.83 -0.51 11.66
N ALA A 219 0.82 0.36 11.72
CA ALA A 219 0.75 1.41 12.74
C ALA A 219 0.19 0.95 14.09
N GLY A 220 -0.18 -0.33 14.23
CA GLY A 220 -0.80 -0.86 15.45
C GLY A 220 -2.20 -0.30 15.72
N ASN A 221 -2.93 0.15 14.69
CA ASN A 221 -4.31 0.63 14.86
C ASN A 221 -5.29 -0.54 14.88
N GLU A 222 -5.23 -1.32 15.96
CA GLU A 222 -5.99 -2.55 16.12
C GLU A 222 -7.50 -2.31 16.01
N ARG A 223 -8.00 -1.21 16.58
CA ARG A 223 -9.43 -0.88 16.56
C ARG A 223 -9.95 -0.78 15.13
N GLU A 224 -9.26 -0.02 14.29
CA GLU A 224 -9.69 0.18 12.91
C GLU A 224 -9.38 -1.04 12.03
N ALA A 225 -8.26 -1.74 12.29
CA ALA A 225 -7.94 -3.00 11.64
C ALA A 225 -9.03 -4.06 11.88
N SER A 226 -9.50 -4.20 13.12
CA SER A 226 -10.61 -5.12 13.48
C SER A 226 -11.87 -4.78 12.70
N LYS A 227 -12.28 -3.51 12.66
CA LYS A 227 -13.47 -3.09 11.89
C LYS A 227 -13.32 -3.40 10.40
N PHE A 228 -12.15 -3.12 9.83
CA PHE A 228 -11.86 -3.42 8.43
C PHE A 228 -11.98 -4.93 8.17
N CYS A 229 -11.31 -5.75 8.98
CA CYS A 229 -11.30 -7.19 8.83
C CYS A 229 -12.69 -7.80 8.99
N ASP A 230 -13.46 -7.38 10.00
CA ASP A 230 -14.81 -7.88 10.22
C ASP A 230 -15.75 -7.51 9.06
N LYS A 231 -15.67 -6.29 8.51
CA LYS A 231 -16.46 -5.91 7.31
C LYS A 231 -16.17 -6.81 6.12
N LEU A 232 -14.89 -7.11 5.87
CA LEU A 232 -14.47 -7.89 4.70
C LEU A 232 -14.74 -9.39 4.88
N VAL A 233 -14.51 -9.95 6.07
CA VAL A 233 -14.86 -11.35 6.38
C VAL A 233 -16.38 -11.54 6.29
N ASN A 234 -17.19 -10.63 6.84
CA ASN A 234 -18.64 -10.72 6.73
C ASN A 234 -19.11 -10.70 5.28
N PHE A 235 -18.54 -9.83 4.44
CA PHE A 235 -18.81 -9.84 3.00
C PHE A 235 -18.48 -11.19 2.34
N GLN A 236 -17.35 -11.78 2.69
CA GLN A 236 -16.92 -13.07 2.13
C GLN A 236 -17.83 -14.22 2.58
N GLU A 237 -18.22 -14.25 3.85
CA GLU A 237 -19.18 -15.23 4.37
C GLU A 237 -20.57 -15.07 3.74
N ASP A 238 -21.07 -13.84 3.62
CA ASP A 238 -22.35 -13.56 2.97
C ASP A 238 -22.32 -13.96 1.49
N HIS A 239 -21.20 -13.69 0.80
CA HIS A 239 -21.00 -14.15 -0.56
C HIS A 239 -21.01 -15.69 -0.64
N ASP A 240 -20.31 -16.40 0.24
CA ASP A 240 -20.29 -17.87 0.22
C ASP A 240 -21.67 -18.48 0.45
N ARG A 241 -22.51 -17.85 1.31
CA ARG A 241 -23.89 -18.27 1.55
C ARG A 241 -24.80 -18.02 0.34
N ASN A 242 -24.67 -16.85 -0.31
CA ASN A 242 -25.59 -16.40 -1.36
C ASN A 242 -25.19 -16.81 -2.78
N ALA A 243 -23.92 -17.18 -3.01
CA ALA A 243 -23.41 -17.48 -4.34
C ALA A 243 -24.10 -18.72 -4.98
N GLY A 244 -24.47 -19.71 -4.16
CA GLY A 244 -25.20 -20.90 -4.62
C GLY A 244 -26.60 -20.56 -5.15
N ASP A 245 -27.35 -19.75 -4.41
CA ASP A 245 -28.71 -19.33 -4.79
C ASP A 245 -28.69 -18.46 -6.05
N THR A 246 -27.71 -17.57 -6.17
CA THR A 246 -27.53 -16.72 -7.37
C THR A 246 -27.24 -17.57 -8.61
N PHE A 247 -26.41 -18.60 -8.46
CA PHE A 247 -26.13 -19.54 -9.54
C PHE A 247 -27.39 -20.32 -9.97
N VAL A 248 -28.16 -20.86 -9.02
CA VAL A 248 -29.40 -21.60 -9.32
C VAL A 248 -30.42 -20.68 -9.99
N MET A 249 -30.60 -19.46 -9.47
CA MET A 249 -31.53 -18.49 -10.02
C MET A 249 -31.24 -18.14 -11.49
N THR A 250 -29.98 -17.85 -11.83
CA THR A 250 -29.59 -17.54 -13.22
C THR A 250 -29.77 -18.74 -14.14
N PHE A 251 -29.51 -19.94 -13.64
CA PHE A 251 -29.72 -21.18 -14.39
C PHE A 251 -31.20 -21.40 -14.69
N ASP A 252 -32.08 -21.24 -13.70
CA ASP A 252 -33.53 -21.39 -13.84
C ASP A 252 -34.15 -20.33 -14.76
N GLN A 253 -33.57 -19.13 -14.81
CA GLN A 253 -33.97 -18.04 -15.72
C GLN A 253 -33.46 -18.23 -17.16
N GLY A 254 -32.62 -19.24 -17.41
CA GLY A 254 -32.03 -19.51 -18.73
C GLY A 254 -30.89 -18.58 -19.12
N THR A 255 -30.31 -17.82 -18.17
CA THR A 255 -29.14 -16.94 -18.41
C THR A 255 -27.82 -17.69 -18.20
N TYR A 256 -27.62 -18.77 -18.95
CA TYR A 256 -26.52 -19.71 -18.73
C TYR A 256 -25.11 -19.10 -18.77
N LEU A 257 -24.89 -18.05 -19.57
CA LEU A 257 -23.60 -17.36 -19.60
C LEU A 257 -23.32 -16.64 -18.27
N GLU A 258 -24.32 -16.00 -17.69
CA GLU A 258 -24.20 -15.35 -16.39
C GLU A 258 -23.96 -16.38 -15.28
N SER A 259 -24.59 -17.57 -15.37
CA SER A 259 -24.32 -18.66 -14.43
C SER A 259 -22.85 -19.10 -14.45
N ILE A 260 -22.21 -19.13 -15.63
CA ILE A 260 -20.78 -19.43 -15.75
C ILE A 260 -19.95 -18.33 -15.10
N ASP A 261 -20.28 -17.06 -15.36
CA ASP A 261 -19.58 -15.91 -14.78
C ASP A 261 -19.71 -15.86 -13.26
N PHE A 262 -20.91 -16.14 -12.71
CA PHE A 262 -21.13 -16.22 -11.26
C PHE A 262 -20.36 -17.36 -10.61
N ASN A 263 -20.28 -18.52 -11.26
CA ASN A 263 -19.47 -19.62 -10.75
C ASN A 263 -17.96 -19.27 -10.80
N GLY A 264 -17.52 -18.57 -11.84
CA GLY A 264 -16.15 -18.05 -11.96
C GLY A 264 -15.82 -17.04 -10.87
N LEU A 265 -16.71 -16.06 -10.64
CA LEU A 265 -16.58 -15.08 -9.57
C LEU A 265 -16.53 -15.76 -8.20
N ARG A 266 -17.40 -16.75 -7.97
CA ARG A 266 -17.42 -17.51 -6.73
C ARG A 266 -16.07 -18.17 -6.45
N SER A 267 -15.56 -18.93 -7.42
CA SER A 267 -14.24 -19.58 -7.30
C SER A 267 -13.12 -18.56 -7.07
N ARG A 268 -13.20 -17.40 -7.73
CA ARG A 268 -12.21 -16.32 -7.62
C ARG A 268 -12.18 -15.66 -6.25
N LEU A 269 -13.34 -15.47 -5.61
CA LEU A 269 -13.44 -14.88 -4.26
C LEU A 269 -13.13 -15.90 -3.16
N SER A 270 -13.56 -17.15 -3.31
CA SER A 270 -13.26 -18.21 -2.33
C SER A 270 -11.76 -18.54 -2.27
N ASN A 271 -11.02 -18.35 -3.36
CA ASN A 271 -9.58 -18.60 -3.44
C ASN A 271 -8.75 -17.32 -3.54
N SER A 272 -9.22 -16.19 -3.02
CA SER A 272 -8.47 -14.93 -3.09
C SER A 272 -7.38 -14.85 -2.01
N LEU A 273 -6.20 -14.33 -2.38
CA LEU A 273 -5.13 -14.10 -1.41
C LEU A 273 -5.55 -13.12 -0.32
N VAL A 274 -6.35 -12.11 -0.68
CA VAL A 274 -6.86 -11.10 0.25
C VAL A 274 -7.74 -11.74 1.32
N ARG A 275 -8.59 -12.73 0.97
CA ARG A 275 -9.38 -13.50 1.94
C ARG A 275 -8.52 -14.16 3.01
N TYR A 276 -7.46 -14.85 2.59
CA TYR A 276 -6.55 -15.49 3.53
C TYR A 276 -5.81 -14.47 4.39
N SER A 277 -5.29 -13.41 3.78
CA SER A 277 -4.60 -12.33 4.49
C SER A 277 -5.48 -11.70 5.57
N VAL A 278 -6.72 -11.35 5.23
CA VAL A 278 -7.63 -10.66 6.14
C VAL A 278 -8.08 -11.58 7.26
N SER A 279 -8.28 -12.88 6.98
CA SER A 279 -8.62 -13.86 8.01
C SER A 279 -7.49 -13.99 9.03
N VAL A 280 -6.24 -14.11 8.57
CA VAL A 280 -5.05 -14.16 9.43
C VAL A 280 -4.91 -12.89 10.27
N GLU A 281 -5.01 -11.71 9.64
CA GLU A 281 -4.90 -10.43 10.34
C GLU A 281 -6.05 -10.22 11.35
N ARG A 282 -7.27 -10.66 11.03
CA ARG A 282 -8.41 -10.64 11.95
C ARG A 282 -8.11 -11.41 13.23
N SER A 283 -7.60 -12.64 13.09
CA SER A 283 -7.27 -13.47 14.25
C SER A 283 -6.18 -12.82 15.10
N ILE A 284 -5.13 -12.28 14.47
CA ILE A 284 -4.06 -11.59 15.18
C ILE A 284 -4.61 -10.37 15.94
N VAL A 285 -5.39 -9.52 15.28
CA VAL A 285 -5.98 -8.33 15.91
C VAL A 285 -6.93 -8.73 17.05
N ARG A 286 -7.71 -9.80 16.91
CA ARG A 286 -8.60 -10.29 17.98
C ARG A 286 -7.84 -10.83 19.18
N ILE A 287 -6.76 -11.59 18.93
CA ILE A 287 -5.86 -12.08 19.98
C ILE A 287 -5.27 -10.89 20.73
N LEU A 288 -4.76 -9.87 20.02
CA LEU A 288 -4.19 -8.67 20.63
C LEU A 288 -5.22 -7.86 21.44
N GLN A 289 -6.38 -7.53 20.85
CA GLN A 289 -7.40 -6.71 21.52
C GLN A 289 -7.99 -7.37 22.76
N LYS A 290 -8.20 -8.69 22.71
CA LYS A 290 -8.86 -9.43 23.78
C LYS A 290 -7.89 -10.04 24.78
N GLY A 291 -6.61 -10.20 24.43
CA GLY A 291 -5.55 -10.60 25.37
C GLY A 291 -5.44 -9.66 26.58
N VAL A 292 -5.71 -8.37 26.35
CA VAL A 292 -5.79 -7.33 27.39
C VAL A 292 -6.88 -7.60 28.45
N GLN A 293 -7.86 -8.46 28.16
CA GLN A 293 -9.02 -8.72 29.03
C GLN A 293 -8.80 -9.86 30.04
N GLY A 294 -7.70 -10.61 29.94
CA GLY A 294 -7.26 -11.61 30.92
C GLY A 294 -6.91 -12.99 30.34
N LEU A 295 -6.03 -13.72 31.05
CA LEU A 295 -5.38 -14.96 30.59
C LEU A 295 -6.35 -16.09 30.19
N THR A 296 -7.36 -16.38 31.01
CA THR A 296 -8.32 -17.48 30.72
C THR A 296 -9.17 -17.21 29.48
N GLN A 297 -9.47 -15.94 29.21
CA GLN A 297 -10.19 -15.56 27.99
C GLN A 297 -9.28 -15.66 26.77
N LEU A 298 -8.03 -15.26 26.91
CA LEU A 298 -7.03 -15.36 25.86
C LEU A 298 -6.82 -16.79 25.38
N GLU A 299 -6.69 -17.77 26.28
CA GLU A 299 -6.56 -19.19 25.92
C GLU A 299 -7.72 -19.66 25.03
N THR A 300 -8.94 -19.38 25.48
CA THR A 300 -10.17 -19.77 24.76
C THR A 300 -10.23 -19.12 23.37
N ILE A 301 -9.90 -17.83 23.28
CA ILE A 301 -9.91 -17.07 22.03
C ILE A 301 -8.83 -17.58 21.09
N LEU A 302 -7.62 -17.80 21.60
CA LEU A 302 -6.51 -18.27 20.81
C LEU A 302 -6.78 -19.67 20.26
N GLU A 303 -7.30 -20.59 21.07
CA GLU A 303 -7.73 -21.92 20.61
C GLU A 303 -8.81 -21.83 19.52
N GLN A 304 -9.79 -20.94 19.69
CA GLN A 304 -10.86 -20.71 18.71
C GLN A 304 -10.30 -20.19 17.39
N GLU A 305 -9.51 -19.12 17.42
CA GLU A 305 -8.97 -18.46 16.24
C GLU A 305 -7.96 -19.36 15.50
N CYS A 306 -7.11 -20.10 16.23
CA CYS A 306 -6.23 -21.11 15.64
C CYS A 306 -7.02 -22.18 14.89
N ARG A 307 -8.10 -22.70 15.49
CA ARG A 307 -8.96 -23.71 14.88
C ARG A 307 -9.67 -23.19 13.64
N GLU A 308 -10.29 -22.02 13.73
CA GLU A 308 -11.01 -21.40 12.60
C GLU A 308 -10.06 -21.15 11.42
N LEU A 309 -8.89 -20.56 11.66
CA LEU A 309 -7.88 -20.35 10.61
C LEU A 309 -7.40 -21.66 10.00
N LYS A 310 -7.12 -22.66 10.84
CA LYS A 310 -6.67 -23.98 10.40
C LYS A 310 -7.70 -24.59 9.45
N THR A 311 -8.99 -24.54 9.78
CA THR A 311 -10.06 -25.05 8.91
C THR A 311 -10.19 -24.30 7.58
N LEU A 312 -9.84 -23.01 7.54
CA LEU A 312 -9.90 -22.21 6.33
C LEU A 312 -8.68 -22.42 5.42
N ILE A 313 -7.49 -22.59 6.01
CA ILE A 313 -6.21 -22.53 5.30
C ILE A 313 -5.65 -23.92 4.99
N GLU A 314 -5.90 -24.94 5.81
CA GLU A 314 -5.44 -26.30 5.53
C GLU A 314 -6.14 -26.88 4.30
N GLY A 315 -5.35 -27.42 3.36
CA GLY A 315 -5.86 -27.89 2.06
C GLY A 315 -6.29 -26.76 1.12
N SER A 316 -5.98 -25.51 1.45
CA SER A 316 -6.26 -24.36 0.58
C SER A 316 -5.11 -24.10 -0.42
N PRO A 317 -5.39 -23.40 -1.55
CA PRO A 317 -4.36 -22.98 -2.49
C PRO A 317 -3.25 -22.11 -1.87
N LEU A 318 -3.50 -21.49 -0.72
CA LEU A 318 -2.50 -20.68 -0.02
C LEU A 318 -1.28 -21.51 0.34
N LEU A 319 -1.45 -22.70 0.93
CA LEU A 319 -0.33 -23.55 1.36
C LEU A 319 0.22 -24.42 0.23
N GLU A 320 -0.65 -24.89 -0.68
CA GLU A 320 -0.27 -25.78 -1.78
C GLU A 320 0.52 -25.09 -2.91
N GLY A 321 0.57 -23.75 -2.93
CA GLY A 321 1.33 -22.99 -3.94
C GLY A 321 0.74 -23.12 -5.35
N CYS A 322 -0.58 -23.27 -5.44
CA CYS A 322 -1.27 -23.65 -6.67
C CYS A 322 -1.63 -22.44 -7.55
N ASP A 323 -1.70 -22.65 -8.87
CA ASP A 323 -2.22 -21.70 -9.89
C ASP A 323 -3.67 -21.22 -9.63
N LYS A 324 -4.36 -21.84 -8.67
CA LYS A 324 -5.74 -21.51 -8.27
C LYS A 324 -5.85 -20.32 -7.31
N LEU A 325 -4.73 -19.82 -6.79
CA LEU A 325 -4.73 -18.65 -5.91
C LEU A 325 -4.94 -17.37 -6.73
N HIS A 326 -5.97 -16.59 -6.40
CA HIS A 326 -6.33 -15.37 -7.13
C HIS A 326 -5.83 -14.11 -6.43
N HIS A 327 -5.28 -13.17 -7.21
CA HIS A 327 -4.79 -11.89 -6.71
C HIS A 327 -5.72 -10.78 -7.19
N ASN A 328 -6.83 -10.58 -6.48
CA ASN A 328 -7.92 -9.70 -6.90
C ASN A 328 -7.62 -8.20 -6.74
N MET A 329 -6.42 -7.83 -6.27
CA MET A 329 -6.08 -6.45 -5.96
C MET A 329 -6.00 -5.60 -7.23
N ASP A 330 -6.68 -4.46 -7.20
CA ASP A 330 -6.63 -3.47 -8.27
C ASP A 330 -5.47 -2.51 -8.03
N LEU A 331 -4.27 -2.92 -8.43
CA LEU A 331 -3.07 -2.10 -8.24
C LEU A 331 -3.06 -0.84 -9.10
N SER A 332 -3.94 -0.72 -10.11
CA SER A 332 -4.00 0.43 -11.01
C SER A 332 -4.46 1.71 -10.32
N VAL A 333 -5.13 1.59 -9.17
CA VAL A 333 -5.53 2.74 -8.34
C VAL A 333 -4.35 3.38 -7.59
N ARG A 334 -3.19 2.71 -7.55
CA ARG A 334 -1.99 3.26 -6.92
C ARG A 334 -1.31 4.26 -7.84
N PRO A 335 -0.94 5.45 -7.33
CA PRO A 335 -0.17 6.39 -8.11
C PRO A 335 1.25 5.85 -8.37
N GLU A 336 1.85 6.30 -9.47
CA GLU A 336 3.22 5.97 -9.88
C GLU A 336 4.28 6.10 -8.76
N TRP A 337 4.09 7.06 -7.85
CA TRP A 337 5.00 7.33 -6.75
C TRP A 337 4.86 6.35 -5.55
N ALA A 338 3.83 5.51 -5.55
CA ALA A 338 3.54 4.53 -4.50
C ALA A 338 3.53 3.10 -5.06
N PRO A 339 4.69 2.58 -5.53
CA PRO A 339 4.76 1.23 -6.10
C PRO A 339 4.21 0.18 -5.11
N PRO A 340 3.50 -0.86 -5.62
CA PRO A 340 3.12 -1.99 -4.81
C PRO A 340 4.39 -2.63 -4.24
N GLN A 341 4.46 -2.73 -2.92
CA GLN A 341 5.63 -3.28 -2.26
C GLN A 341 5.57 -4.80 -2.34
N GLY A 342 6.67 -5.40 -2.82
CA GLY A 342 6.80 -6.82 -3.09
C GLY A 342 6.54 -7.70 -1.85
N ASN A 343 7.12 -7.36 -0.70
CA ASN A 343 7.05 -8.10 0.59
C ASN A 343 5.65 -8.22 1.24
N GLY A 344 4.59 -8.03 0.46
CA GLY A 344 3.23 -8.11 0.91
C GLY A 344 2.87 -6.83 1.63
N THR A 345 1.85 -6.17 1.12
CA THR A 345 1.13 -5.15 1.87
C THR A 345 0.44 -5.78 3.10
N SER A 346 0.48 -7.10 3.30
CA SER A 346 0.10 -7.76 4.56
C SER A 346 1.17 -7.71 5.65
N ALA A 347 2.45 -7.45 5.33
CA ALA A 347 3.48 -7.34 6.35
C ALA A 347 3.40 -5.96 7.03
N PRO A 348 3.40 -5.85 8.37
CA PRO A 348 3.46 -4.59 9.10
C PRO A 348 4.75 -3.76 8.83
N HIS A 349 5.59 -4.22 7.91
CA HIS A 349 6.87 -3.61 7.54
C HIS A 349 6.90 -3.06 6.10
N GLY A 350 5.84 -3.23 5.30
CA GLY A 350 5.78 -2.71 3.94
C GLY A 350 5.86 -1.17 3.83
N VAL A 351 5.63 -0.45 4.94
CA VAL A 351 5.89 0.99 5.02
C VAL A 351 7.39 1.29 5.06
N LEU A 352 8.17 0.44 5.74
CA LEU A 352 9.61 0.60 5.93
C LEU A 352 10.36 0.31 4.65
N THR A 353 9.96 -0.72 3.91
CA THR A 353 10.53 -1.02 2.59
C THR A 353 10.37 0.15 1.63
N TRP A 354 9.21 0.81 1.66
CA TRP A 354 9.01 2.01 0.87
C TRP A 354 10.00 3.11 1.25
N TRP A 355 10.20 3.39 2.55
CA TRP A 355 11.20 4.37 3.00
C TRP A 355 12.64 3.97 2.69
N ASP A 356 12.99 2.69 2.82
CA ASP A 356 14.32 2.17 2.54
C ASP A 356 14.62 2.24 1.03
N SER A 357 13.62 1.96 0.17
CA SER A 357 13.74 2.13 -1.29
C SER A 357 14.07 3.57 -1.71
N LEU A 358 13.69 4.56 -0.89
CA LEU A 358 13.99 5.98 -1.11
C LEU A 358 15.40 6.37 -0.62
N LYS A 359 15.95 5.64 0.37
CA LYS A 359 17.31 5.86 0.90
C LYS A 359 18.37 5.31 -0.06
N GLU A 360 18.16 4.10 -0.58
CA GLU A 360 19.17 3.39 -1.36
C GLU A 360 19.36 3.97 -2.77
N GLY A 361 18.45 4.82 -3.25
CA GLY A 361 18.46 5.37 -4.60
C GLY A 361 18.41 4.33 -5.72
N ASN A 362 18.32 3.06 -5.35
CA ASN A 362 18.24 1.86 -6.18
C ASN A 362 16.80 1.47 -6.50
N GLY A 363 15.78 2.23 -6.07
CA GLY A 363 14.40 1.94 -6.43
C GLY A 363 14.31 1.76 -7.94
N GLU A 364 13.94 0.56 -8.40
CA GLU A 364 13.93 0.00 -9.77
C GLU A 364 13.18 0.84 -10.83
N SER A 365 13.46 2.13 -10.89
CA SER A 365 12.69 3.14 -11.62
C SER A 365 13.57 4.29 -12.08
N SER A 366 14.90 4.07 -12.18
CA SER A 366 15.75 4.93 -12.99
C SER A 366 15.51 4.74 -14.50
N SER A 367 14.81 3.67 -14.90
CA SER A 367 14.50 3.34 -16.30
C SER A 367 13.01 3.16 -16.62
N GLN A 368 12.12 3.03 -15.62
CA GLN A 368 10.67 3.00 -15.89
C GLN A 368 10.19 4.41 -16.18
N SER A 369 10.01 4.71 -17.47
CA SER A 369 9.35 5.94 -17.90
C SER A 369 7.91 5.98 -17.40
N ILE A 370 7.39 7.20 -17.19
CA ILE A 370 5.99 7.44 -16.83
C ILE A 370 5.08 6.72 -17.85
N GLY A 371 4.10 5.95 -17.36
CA GLY A 371 3.23 5.10 -18.18
C GLY A 371 3.73 3.67 -18.43
N ASN A 372 4.85 3.26 -17.84
CA ASN A 372 5.38 1.89 -17.92
C ASN A 372 5.43 1.19 -16.55
N CYS A 373 4.71 1.68 -15.55
CA CYS A 373 4.59 0.96 -14.28
C CYS A 373 3.80 -0.33 -14.51
N TRP A 374 4.38 -1.47 -14.14
CA TRP A 374 3.77 -2.78 -14.42
C TRP A 374 2.40 -2.93 -13.75
N TRP A 375 2.14 -2.18 -12.67
CA TRP A 375 0.91 -2.20 -11.88
C TRP A 375 -0.19 -1.25 -12.35
N GLU A 376 0.07 -0.35 -13.30
CA GLU A 376 -0.94 0.58 -13.83
C GLU A 376 -2.00 -0.14 -14.68
N LYS A 377 -1.71 -1.37 -15.14
CA LYS A 377 -2.64 -2.15 -15.95
C LYS A 377 -3.72 -2.79 -15.10
N VAL A 378 -4.94 -2.81 -15.62
CA VAL A 378 -6.05 -3.58 -15.04
C VAL A 378 -5.64 -5.05 -14.93
N ASN A 379 -5.89 -5.66 -13.77
CA ASN A 379 -5.46 -7.03 -13.45
C ASN A 379 -3.94 -7.27 -13.49
N ALA A 380 -3.10 -6.22 -13.39
CA ALA A 380 -1.64 -6.36 -13.36
C ALA A 380 -1.14 -7.39 -12.34
N ALA A 381 -1.78 -7.47 -11.17
CA ALA A 381 -1.43 -8.43 -10.12
C ALA A 381 -1.56 -9.90 -10.58
N ASN A 382 -2.45 -10.21 -11.51
CA ASN A 382 -2.65 -11.57 -12.06
C ASN A 382 -1.84 -11.82 -13.34
N SER A 383 -1.01 -10.87 -13.77
CA SER A 383 -0.19 -11.05 -14.96
C SER A 383 0.79 -12.21 -14.76
N LEU A 384 0.74 -13.20 -15.66
CA LEU A 384 1.66 -14.33 -15.68
C LEU A 384 2.94 -14.01 -16.47
N THR A 385 2.93 -12.95 -17.27
CA THR A 385 4.05 -12.57 -18.14
C THR A 385 4.95 -11.50 -17.52
N SER A 386 4.47 -10.80 -16.51
CA SER A 386 5.27 -9.80 -15.79
C SER A 386 6.03 -10.45 -14.65
N GLU A 387 7.36 -10.43 -14.74
CA GLU A 387 8.26 -10.92 -13.67
C GLU A 387 7.99 -10.19 -12.34
N ASN A 388 7.80 -8.86 -12.40
CA ASN A 388 7.47 -8.06 -11.22
C ASN A 388 6.14 -8.45 -10.57
N ALA A 389 5.12 -8.76 -11.38
CA ALA A 389 3.85 -9.26 -10.86
C ALA A 389 4.02 -10.63 -10.20
N CYS A 390 4.81 -11.53 -10.80
CA CYS A 390 5.13 -12.83 -10.22
C CYS A 390 5.89 -12.69 -8.89
N ALA A 391 6.89 -11.81 -8.82
CA ALA A 391 7.64 -11.51 -7.60
C ALA A 391 6.71 -10.98 -6.50
N TYR A 392 5.90 -9.96 -6.81
CA TYR A 392 4.92 -9.39 -5.89
C TYR A 392 3.95 -10.45 -5.34
N ARG A 393 3.42 -11.33 -6.20
CA ARG A 393 2.52 -12.41 -5.77
C ARG A 393 3.20 -13.39 -4.83
N ALA A 394 4.41 -13.81 -5.17
CA ALA A 394 5.18 -14.78 -4.39
C ALA A 394 5.52 -14.22 -3.01
N GLU A 395 5.96 -12.97 -2.95
CA GLU A 395 6.33 -12.29 -1.71
C GLU A 395 5.12 -11.99 -0.83
N TYR A 396 3.99 -11.53 -1.39
CA TYR A 396 2.74 -11.38 -0.63
C TYR A 396 2.32 -12.73 -0.03
N ARG A 397 2.30 -13.80 -0.83
CA ARG A 397 1.96 -15.14 -0.34
C ARG A 397 2.85 -15.55 0.84
N LYS A 398 4.17 -15.39 0.72
CA LYS A 398 5.13 -15.69 1.81
C LYS A 398 4.78 -14.91 3.07
N SER A 399 4.50 -13.62 2.95
CA SER A 399 4.08 -12.77 4.08
C SER A 399 2.84 -13.31 4.80
N VAL A 400 1.80 -13.69 4.06
CA VAL A 400 0.57 -14.26 4.66
C VAL A 400 0.83 -15.61 5.31
N VAL A 401 1.66 -16.47 4.70
CA VAL A 401 2.03 -17.78 5.27
C VAL A 401 2.83 -17.62 6.56
N ALA A 402 3.76 -16.65 6.62
CA ALA A 402 4.50 -16.35 7.84
C ALA A 402 3.55 -15.87 8.95
N ARG A 403 2.60 -14.99 8.64
CA ARG A 403 1.60 -14.49 9.61
C ARG A 403 0.65 -15.60 10.08
N TYR A 404 0.26 -16.51 9.19
CA TYR A 404 -0.52 -17.70 9.56
C TYR A 404 0.25 -18.60 10.53
N ALA A 405 1.51 -18.88 10.22
CA ALA A 405 2.38 -19.68 11.07
C ALA A 405 2.59 -19.04 12.44
N GLN A 406 2.63 -17.70 12.53
CA GLN A 406 2.66 -16.98 13.80
C GLN A 406 1.45 -17.30 14.68
N VAL A 407 0.23 -17.30 14.12
CA VAL A 407 -0.98 -17.64 14.87
C VAL A 407 -0.95 -19.09 15.33
N GLN A 408 -0.57 -20.02 14.46
CA GLN A 408 -0.51 -21.44 14.83
C GLN A 408 0.57 -21.72 15.88
N ALA A 409 1.72 -21.04 15.80
CA ALA A 409 2.76 -21.13 16.82
C ALA A 409 2.26 -20.70 18.20
N PHE A 410 1.44 -19.64 18.28
CA PHE A 410 0.76 -19.29 19.53
C PHE A 410 -0.15 -20.41 20.05
N GLY A 411 -0.90 -21.06 19.17
CA GLY A 411 -1.70 -22.25 19.53
C GLY A 411 -0.85 -23.40 20.09
N CYS A 412 0.31 -23.68 19.48
CA CYS A 412 1.22 -24.72 19.96
C CYS A 412 1.84 -24.41 21.33
N ILE A 413 2.08 -23.13 21.64
CA ILE A 413 2.54 -22.71 22.97
C ILE A 413 1.51 -23.11 24.03
N LEU A 414 0.21 -22.89 23.77
CA LEU A 414 -0.86 -23.28 24.70
C LEU A 414 -1.01 -24.80 24.84
N SER A 415 -0.94 -25.53 23.74
CA SER A 415 -1.08 -27.00 23.75
C SER A 415 0.16 -27.72 24.25
N THR A 416 1.26 -27.00 24.54
CA THR A 416 2.59 -27.53 24.86
C THR A 416 3.16 -28.46 23.77
N GLU A 417 2.68 -28.34 22.53
CA GLU A 417 3.09 -29.16 21.39
C GLU A 417 4.38 -28.63 20.76
N ARG A 418 5.52 -29.07 21.31
CA ARG A 418 6.85 -28.59 20.91
C ARG A 418 7.17 -28.79 19.42
N SER A 419 6.83 -29.94 18.84
CA SER A 419 7.13 -30.23 17.42
C SER A 419 6.35 -29.34 16.46
N GLY A 420 5.10 -29.00 16.79
CA GLY A 420 4.30 -28.06 16.01
C GLY A 420 4.85 -26.64 16.10
N LEU A 421 5.29 -26.22 17.29
CA LEU A 421 5.91 -24.92 17.51
C LEU A 421 7.19 -24.75 16.67
N GLU A 422 8.10 -25.73 16.71
CA GLU A 422 9.35 -25.71 15.92
C GLU A 422 9.06 -25.60 14.41
N LEU A 423 8.11 -26.40 13.91
CA LEU A 423 7.68 -26.36 12.50
C LEU A 423 7.11 -24.99 12.10
N HIS A 424 6.27 -24.38 12.93
CA HIS A 424 5.68 -23.09 12.62
C HIS A 424 6.70 -21.96 12.70
N VAL A 425 7.66 -22.00 13.63
CA VAL A 425 8.75 -21.02 13.69
C VAL A 425 9.68 -21.15 12.49
N GLU A 426 10.00 -22.38 12.05
CA GLU A 426 10.76 -22.62 10.82
C GLU A 426 10.00 -22.10 9.59
N THR A 427 8.69 -22.35 9.53
CA THR A 427 7.82 -21.83 8.46
C THR A 427 7.82 -20.30 8.43
N MET A 428 7.73 -19.64 9.59
CA MET A 428 7.84 -18.18 9.69
C MET A 428 9.18 -17.69 9.14
N ALA A 429 10.29 -18.21 9.66
CA ALA A 429 11.62 -17.77 9.30
C ALA A 429 11.94 -17.99 7.81
N THR A 430 11.56 -19.15 7.26
CA THR A 430 11.75 -19.49 5.85
C THR A 430 10.99 -18.51 4.94
N ASN A 431 9.73 -18.21 5.28
CA ASN A 431 8.91 -17.29 4.50
C ASN A 431 9.32 -15.81 4.67
N LEU A 432 9.97 -15.46 5.78
CA LEU A 432 10.61 -14.15 6.00
C LEU A 432 12.01 -14.05 5.34
N GLY A 433 12.49 -15.10 4.65
CA GLY A 433 13.80 -15.08 3.99
C GLY A 433 14.98 -15.04 4.97
N LEU A 434 14.79 -15.59 6.17
CA LEU A 434 15.84 -15.78 7.15
C LEU A 434 16.54 -17.11 6.83
N ALA A 435 17.84 -17.04 6.57
CA ALA A 435 18.66 -18.22 6.30
C ALA A 435 18.80 -19.03 7.59
N LEU A 436 17.88 -19.96 7.75
CA LEU A 436 17.93 -21.01 8.75
C LEU A 436 18.93 -22.07 8.26
N GLY A 437 19.99 -22.33 9.02
CA GLY A 437 20.90 -23.44 8.73
C GLY A 437 20.12 -24.77 8.71
N GLU A 438 20.55 -25.74 7.89
CA GLU A 438 19.84 -27.02 7.76
C GLU A 438 19.78 -27.77 9.11
N GLY A 439 18.57 -28.03 9.59
CA GLY A 439 18.29 -28.92 10.71
C GLY A 439 18.64 -28.32 12.08
N PHE A 440 17.71 -27.55 12.66
CA PHE A 440 17.84 -27.13 14.05
C PHE A 440 17.32 -28.20 15.00
N ALA A 441 18.11 -28.50 16.03
CA ALA A 441 17.73 -29.41 17.10
C ALA A 441 17.02 -28.68 18.26
N ASP A 442 17.00 -27.34 18.26
CA ASP A 442 16.47 -26.53 19.36
C ASP A 442 16.04 -25.12 18.93
N LEU A 443 14.96 -24.61 19.55
CA LEU A 443 14.42 -23.26 19.33
C LEU A 443 15.45 -22.15 19.61
N SER A 444 16.39 -22.37 20.53
CA SER A 444 17.46 -21.41 20.80
C SER A 444 18.40 -21.19 19.61
N GLN A 445 18.48 -22.13 18.67
CA GLN A 445 19.29 -21.99 17.46
C GLN A 445 18.63 -21.06 16.42
N LEU A 446 17.37 -20.68 16.63
CA LEU A 446 16.65 -19.67 15.85
C LEU A 446 16.88 -18.26 16.38
N LEU A 447 17.56 -18.11 17.54
CA LEU A 447 17.99 -16.81 18.04
C LEU A 447 19.15 -16.32 17.19
N VAL A 448 18.88 -15.28 16.41
CA VAL A 448 19.91 -14.64 15.60
C VAL A 448 20.80 -13.82 16.52
N GLU A 449 21.99 -14.34 16.88
CA GLU A 449 22.96 -13.68 17.76
C GLU A 449 23.40 -12.30 17.26
N ARG A 450 23.35 -12.09 15.93
CA ARG A 450 23.71 -10.83 15.30
C ARG A 450 22.78 -10.56 14.13
N LEU A 451 22.04 -9.46 14.20
CA LEU A 451 21.13 -9.02 13.14
C LEU A 451 21.87 -8.99 11.79
N PRO A 452 21.27 -9.56 10.72
CA PRO A 452 21.90 -9.59 9.41
C PRO A 452 22.15 -8.15 8.91
N GLU A 453 23.24 -7.96 8.16
CA GLU A 453 23.40 -6.74 7.36
C GLU A 453 22.23 -6.65 6.37
N GLY A 454 21.52 -5.53 6.37
CA GLY A 454 20.29 -5.38 5.58
C GLY A 454 19.40 -4.21 6.00
N THR A 455 18.22 -4.14 5.37
CA THR A 455 17.20 -3.10 5.54
C THR A 455 16.65 -3.04 6.97
N ALA A 456 16.06 -1.91 7.36
CA ALA A 456 15.46 -1.75 8.69
C ALA A 456 14.31 -2.75 8.90
N GLU A 457 13.57 -3.06 7.83
CA GLU A 457 12.58 -4.15 7.82
C GLU A 457 13.18 -5.48 8.26
N ARG A 458 14.28 -5.93 7.62
CA ARG A 458 14.86 -7.25 7.90
C ARG A 458 15.29 -7.36 9.35
N LYS A 459 15.82 -6.27 9.91
CA LYS A 459 16.21 -6.20 11.32
C LYS A 459 15.00 -6.30 12.25
N LEU A 460 13.88 -5.64 11.94
CA LEU A 460 12.66 -5.72 12.74
C LEU A 460 11.94 -7.06 12.62
N GLN A 461 11.97 -7.71 11.45
CA GLN A 461 11.47 -9.07 11.28
C GLN A 461 12.26 -10.06 12.15
N VAL A 462 13.60 -9.97 12.14
CA VAL A 462 14.46 -10.79 13.01
C VAL A 462 14.25 -10.48 14.48
N LEU A 463 14.06 -9.21 14.85
CA LEU A 463 13.74 -8.83 16.23
C LEU A 463 12.39 -9.41 16.65
N SER A 464 11.36 -9.32 15.81
CA SER A 464 10.02 -9.87 16.09
C SER A 464 10.07 -11.40 16.25
N LEU A 465 10.82 -12.08 15.38
CA LEU A 465 11.07 -13.52 15.52
C LEU A 465 11.85 -13.84 16.79
N SER A 466 12.87 -13.05 17.13
CA SER A 466 13.66 -13.24 18.35
C SER A 466 12.82 -13.07 19.61
N VAL A 467 12.00 -12.01 19.67
CA VAL A 467 11.02 -11.80 20.76
C VAL A 467 10.08 -13.00 20.86
N PHE A 468 9.56 -13.48 19.73
CA PHE A 468 8.69 -14.64 19.69
C PHE A 468 9.39 -15.92 20.19
N VAL A 469 10.62 -16.19 19.74
CA VAL A 469 11.41 -17.36 20.13
C VAL A 469 11.76 -17.31 21.63
N VAL A 470 12.20 -16.17 22.15
CA VAL A 470 12.47 -16.00 23.60
C VAL A 470 11.22 -16.22 24.44
N THR A 471 10.09 -15.68 23.98
CA THR A 471 8.79 -15.87 24.65
C THR A 471 8.35 -17.34 24.60
N SER A 472 8.56 -17.99 23.46
CA SER A 472 8.27 -19.42 23.28
C SER A 472 9.15 -20.29 24.18
N LEU A 473 10.45 -19.95 24.31
CA LEU A 473 11.37 -20.61 25.22
C LEU A 473 10.90 -20.46 26.67
N PHE A 474 10.42 -19.28 27.09
CA PHE A 474 9.86 -19.05 28.42
C PHE A 474 8.68 -19.98 28.74
N PHE A 475 7.68 -20.07 27.85
CA PHE A 475 6.52 -20.92 28.08
C PHE A 475 6.87 -22.41 28.04
N ALA A 476 7.85 -22.81 27.22
CA ALA A 476 8.39 -24.16 27.25
C ALA A 476 9.09 -24.51 28.58
N LEU A 477 9.46 -23.53 29.42
CA LEU A 477 10.01 -23.77 30.76
C LEU A 477 8.96 -24.20 31.79
N GLY A 478 7.66 -24.07 31.50
CA GLY A 478 6.58 -24.44 32.43
C GLY A 478 6.43 -25.95 32.66
N GLY A 479 7.13 -26.79 31.88
CA GLY A 479 7.30 -28.22 32.16
C GLY A 479 8.53 -28.49 33.03
N ASP A 480 8.50 -29.55 33.83
CA ASP A 480 9.45 -29.99 34.89
C ASP A 480 10.96 -30.13 34.52
N GLY A 481 11.42 -29.56 33.39
CA GLY A 481 12.80 -29.58 32.92
C GLY A 481 13.21 -28.32 32.13
N GLY A 482 12.50 -27.21 32.29
CA GLY A 482 12.83 -25.95 31.64
C GLY A 482 14.28 -25.51 31.88
N ASN A 483 15.08 -25.40 30.82
CA ASN A 483 16.46 -24.93 30.89
C ASN A 483 16.49 -23.39 31.02
N ILE A 484 16.30 -22.88 32.23
CA ILE A 484 16.33 -21.44 32.58
C ILE A 484 17.52 -20.72 31.93
N ALA A 485 18.68 -21.39 31.84
CA ALA A 485 19.88 -20.84 31.22
C ALA A 485 19.67 -20.46 29.73
N LYS A 486 18.86 -21.22 28.98
CA LYS A 486 18.55 -20.92 27.57
C LYS A 486 17.59 -19.74 27.41
N PHE A 487 16.70 -19.54 28.37
CA PHE A 487 15.83 -18.37 28.39
C PHE A 487 16.61 -17.11 28.76
N GLU A 488 17.51 -17.18 29.74
CA GLU A 488 18.42 -16.08 30.10
C GLU A 488 19.36 -15.73 28.93
N GLU A 489 19.94 -16.73 28.26
CA GLU A 489 20.71 -16.55 27.02
C GLU A 489 19.88 -15.87 25.93
N GLY A 490 18.61 -16.29 25.76
CA GLY A 490 17.67 -15.66 24.85
C GLY A 490 17.36 -14.20 25.17
N LEU A 491 17.16 -13.85 26.45
CA LEU A 491 16.98 -12.47 26.90
C LEU A 491 18.23 -11.62 26.65
N GLU A 492 19.43 -12.19 26.83
CA GLU A 492 20.68 -11.49 26.54
C GLU A 492 20.83 -11.20 25.04
N ILE A 493 20.54 -12.18 24.18
CA ILE A 493 20.56 -12.01 22.72
C ILE A 493 19.50 -10.99 22.29
N LEU A 494 18.29 -11.07 22.87
CA LEU A 494 17.23 -10.11 22.59
C LEU A 494 17.62 -8.70 23.01
N GLY A 495 18.25 -8.54 24.18
CA GLY A 495 18.80 -7.26 24.66
C GLY A 495 19.81 -6.68 23.67
N LYS A 496 20.80 -7.48 23.23
CA LYS A 496 21.79 -7.08 22.23
C LYS A 496 21.16 -6.70 20.89
N ASN A 497 20.17 -7.46 20.43
CA ASN A 497 19.45 -7.16 19.19
C ASN A 497 18.60 -5.89 19.32
N PHE A 498 17.98 -5.66 20.48
CA PHE A 498 17.21 -4.45 20.76
C PHE A 498 18.12 -3.22 20.81
N GLU A 499 19.27 -3.30 21.49
CA GLU A 499 20.29 -2.25 21.48
C GLU A 499 20.84 -2.01 20.07
N HIS A 500 21.11 -3.06 19.29
CA HIS A 500 21.56 -2.90 17.91
C HIS A 500 20.50 -2.27 17.01
N VAL A 501 19.22 -2.61 17.18
CA VAL A 501 18.11 -1.92 16.48
C VAL A 501 18.02 -0.48 16.95
N LEU A 502 18.08 -0.20 18.24
CA LEU A 502 18.14 1.16 18.79
C LEU A 502 19.30 1.96 18.18
N GLU A 503 20.50 1.41 18.12
CA GLU A 503 21.66 2.11 17.57
C GLU A 503 21.59 2.27 16.05
N THR A 504 21.14 1.24 15.31
CA THR A 504 21.16 1.29 13.84
C THR A 504 19.94 1.94 13.22
N VAL A 505 18.79 1.90 13.91
CA VAL A 505 17.54 2.53 13.49
C VAL A 505 17.36 3.89 14.17
N PHE A 506 17.91 4.14 15.37
CA PHE A 506 17.64 5.37 16.15
C PHE A 506 18.88 6.21 16.51
N ALA A 507 20.04 5.99 15.88
CA ALA A 507 21.29 6.69 16.25
C ALA A 507 21.18 8.24 16.35
N PRO A 508 21.85 8.85 17.34
CA PRO A 508 21.73 10.27 17.70
C PRO A 508 22.66 11.20 16.89
N LYS A 509 22.81 11.00 15.57
CA LYS A 509 23.68 11.86 14.74
C LYS A 509 22.91 13.02 14.13
N GLY A 510 22.44 13.97 14.95
CA GLY A 510 22.11 15.37 14.55
C GLY A 510 21.18 15.61 13.34
N VAL A 511 20.57 14.56 12.82
CA VAL A 511 19.62 14.54 11.71
C VAL A 511 18.34 14.02 12.34
N LEU A 512 17.24 14.74 12.16
CA LEU A 512 15.91 14.30 12.58
C LEU A 512 15.75 12.81 12.16
N PRO A 513 15.48 11.89 13.10
CA PRO A 513 15.23 10.48 12.78
C PRO A 513 14.18 10.42 11.67
N SER A 514 14.36 9.54 10.67
CA SER A 514 13.35 9.43 9.61
C SER A 514 12.01 9.01 10.24
N PRO A 515 10.85 9.43 9.70
CA PRO A 515 9.57 9.00 10.26
C PRO A 515 9.44 7.49 10.40
N SER A 516 10.02 6.68 9.51
CA SER A 516 10.13 5.23 9.70
C SER A 516 10.78 4.81 11.02
N GLU A 517 11.78 5.56 11.49
CA GLU A 517 12.53 5.33 12.72
C GLU A 517 11.67 5.79 13.92
N VAL A 518 11.19 7.05 13.94
CA VAL A 518 10.37 7.59 15.05
C VAL A 518 9.06 6.80 15.27
N PHE A 519 8.37 6.43 14.19
CA PHE A 519 7.02 5.86 14.27
C PHE A 519 7.03 4.40 14.74
N PHE A 520 8.01 3.59 14.33
CA PHE A 520 8.15 2.22 14.82
C PHE A 520 9.02 2.10 16.07
N GLY A 521 9.78 3.13 16.44
CA GLY A 521 10.26 3.27 17.83
C GLY A 521 9.15 3.50 18.82
N GLY A 522 8.02 4.05 18.37
CA GLY A 522 6.79 4.12 19.13
C GLY A 522 6.03 2.80 19.08
N ALA A 523 5.67 2.30 17.89
CA ALA A 523 4.78 1.15 17.71
C ALA A 523 5.44 -0.23 17.73
N GLY A 524 6.71 -0.35 17.35
CA GLY A 524 7.52 -1.57 17.49
C GLY A 524 8.04 -1.72 18.92
N VAL A 525 8.43 -0.63 19.58
CA VAL A 525 8.69 -0.65 21.04
C VAL A 525 7.40 -0.67 21.83
N LEU A 526 6.26 -0.13 21.37
CA LEU A 526 4.97 -0.43 22.01
C LEU A 526 4.65 -1.89 21.75
N THR A 527 4.49 -2.41 20.54
CA THR A 527 4.15 -3.83 20.34
C THR A 527 5.12 -4.77 21.05
N VAL A 528 6.44 -4.55 20.99
CA VAL A 528 7.42 -5.33 21.76
C VAL A 528 7.38 -5.01 23.24
N SER A 529 7.13 -3.79 23.71
CA SER A 529 6.99 -3.50 25.15
C SER A 529 5.61 -3.79 25.71
N THR A 530 4.55 -3.89 24.92
CA THR A 530 3.22 -4.34 25.30
C THR A 530 3.27 -5.86 25.33
N TYR A 531 3.90 -6.49 24.32
CA TYR A 531 4.18 -7.92 24.32
C TYR A 531 5.13 -8.32 25.45
N VAL A 532 6.23 -7.60 25.71
CA VAL A 532 7.14 -7.84 26.83
C VAL A 532 6.54 -7.43 28.16
N ARG A 533 5.81 -6.31 28.28
CA ARG A 533 5.16 -5.91 29.54
C ARG A 533 3.96 -6.79 29.87
N GLU A 534 3.25 -7.33 28.88
CA GLU A 534 2.22 -8.34 29.10
C GLU A 534 2.85 -9.70 29.42
N VAL A 535 3.80 -10.22 28.63
CA VAL A 535 4.52 -11.48 28.91
C VAL A 535 5.28 -11.45 30.25
N VAL A 536 5.89 -10.32 30.62
CA VAL A 536 6.54 -10.13 31.94
C VAL A 536 5.51 -9.91 33.05
N SER A 537 4.32 -9.36 32.77
CA SER A 537 3.20 -9.37 33.73
C SER A 537 2.53 -10.74 33.85
N TRP A 538 2.69 -11.64 32.87
CA TRP A 538 2.21 -13.02 32.92
C TRP A 538 3.15 -13.94 33.74
N SER A 539 4.37 -13.49 34.07
CA SER A 539 5.36 -14.22 34.87
C SER A 539 5.50 -13.73 36.32
N SER A 540 4.92 -12.57 36.65
CA SER A 540 4.76 -12.04 38.02
C SER A 540 3.37 -12.34 38.56
#